data_AF-A0A965Z1C5-F1
#
_entry.id   AF-A0A965Z1C5-F1
#
_cell.length_a   1.000
_cell.length_b   1.000
_cell.length_c   1.000
_cell.angle_alpha   90.00
_cell.angle_beta   90.00
_cell.angle_gamma   90.00
#
_symmetry.space_group_name_H-M   'P 1'
#
loop_
_entity.id
_entity.type
_entity.pdbx_description
1 polymer ?
#
loop_
_entity_poly.entity_id
_entity_poly.type
_entity_poly.pdbx_seq_one_letter_code
_entity_poly.pdbx_strand_id
1 'polypeptide(L)'
;MPGGSEHSFGIHVARMAGMPQSITRRADAILGEMESNGRKEGISKPINDFIGKREGYQLSFFQLDDPILSQVRDEILNLDVNNLTPLEALNKLNEIKKIVKGK
;
A
#
# COMPACT_ATOMS: atom_id res chain seq x y z
N MET A 1 -31.82 -26.70 -4.17
CA MET A 1 -31.26 -26.18 -5.44
C MET A 1 -29.80 -25.85 -5.22
N PRO A 2 -28.85 -26.42 -5.98
CA PRO A 2 -27.44 -26.09 -5.81
C PRO A 2 -27.16 -24.79 -6.59
N GLY A 3 -27.39 -23.65 -5.93
CA GLY A 3 -27.00 -22.33 -6.43
C GLY A 3 -25.53 -22.07 -6.13
N GLY A 4 -24.65 -22.50 -7.03
CA GLY A 4 -23.27 -22.04 -7.06
C GLY A 4 -23.24 -20.71 -7.79
N SER A 5 -23.08 -19.61 -7.03
CA SER A 5 -22.92 -18.23 -7.49
C SER A 5 -22.26 -18.14 -8.87
N GLU A 6 -23.05 -17.77 -9.89
CA GLU A 6 -22.54 -17.54 -11.22
C GLU A 6 -21.52 -16.40 -11.24
N HIS A 7 -20.39 -16.70 -11.88
CA HIS A 7 -19.37 -15.85 -12.49
C HIS A 7 -19.02 -14.53 -11.80
N SER A 8 -17.79 -14.48 -11.27
CA SER A 8 -16.99 -13.27 -10.98
C SER A 8 -17.65 -12.09 -10.24
N PHE A 9 -18.84 -12.28 -9.66
CA PHE A 9 -19.60 -11.21 -9.02
C PHE A 9 -18.83 -10.55 -7.86
N GLY A 10 -18.08 -11.35 -7.10
CA GLY A 10 -17.20 -10.84 -6.04
C GLY A 10 -16.11 -9.89 -6.55
N ILE A 11 -15.53 -10.17 -7.73
CA ILE A 11 -14.52 -9.29 -8.36
C ILE A 11 -15.18 -7.99 -8.84
N HIS A 12 -16.39 -8.10 -9.36
CA HIS A 12 -17.17 -6.94 -9.80
C HIS A 12 -17.55 -6.02 -8.64
N VAL A 13 -18.03 -6.58 -7.52
CA VAL A 13 -18.33 -5.82 -6.30
C VAL A 13 -17.06 -5.18 -5.72
N ALA A 14 -15.93 -5.90 -5.71
CA ALA A 14 -14.64 -5.33 -5.29
C ALA A 14 -14.24 -4.12 -6.14
N ARG A 15 -14.46 -4.18 -7.47
CA ARG A 15 -14.22 -3.05 -8.38
C ARG A 15 -15.12 -1.85 -8.07
N MET A 16 -16.40 -2.07 -7.79
CA MET A 16 -17.34 -1.01 -7.39
C MET A 16 -17.00 -0.42 -6.01
N ALA A 17 -16.46 -1.24 -5.10
CA ALA A 17 -15.99 -0.81 -3.79
C ALA A 17 -14.67 0.00 -3.83
N GLY A 18 -14.15 0.30 -5.03
CA GLY A 18 -12.93 1.10 -5.19
C GLY A 18 -11.63 0.33 -4.99
N MET A 19 -11.66 -1.01 -5.01
CA MET A 19 -10.44 -1.81 -4.93
C MET A 19 -9.52 -1.50 -6.11
N PRO A 20 -8.19 -1.50 -5.91
CA PRO A 20 -7.24 -1.19 -6.97
C PRO A 20 -7.40 -2.11 -8.19
N GLN A 21 -7.37 -1.50 -9.39
CA GLN A 21 -7.54 -2.23 -10.65
C GLN A 21 -6.52 -3.36 -10.84
N SER A 22 -5.31 -3.22 -10.29
CA SER A 22 -4.27 -4.25 -10.29
C SER A 22 -4.70 -5.53 -9.56
N ILE A 23 -5.48 -5.39 -8.48
CA ILE A 23 -5.99 -6.51 -7.68
C ILE A 23 -7.15 -7.19 -8.40
N THR A 24 -8.12 -6.42 -8.92
CA THR A 24 -9.26 -7.00 -9.63
C THR A 24 -8.83 -7.70 -10.92
N ARG A 25 -7.87 -7.14 -11.67
CA ARG A 25 -7.32 -7.78 -12.88
C ARG A 25 -6.57 -9.08 -12.58
N ARG A 26 -5.84 -9.14 -11.45
CA ARG A 26 -5.20 -10.38 -11.00
C ARG A 26 -6.23 -11.46 -10.67
N ALA A 27 -7.31 -11.07 -9.97
CA ALA A 27 -8.38 -12.00 -9.65
C ALA A 27 -9.06 -12.54 -10.91
N ASP A 28 -9.26 -11.70 -11.94
CA ASP A 28 -9.80 -12.12 -13.24
C ASP A 28 -8.87 -13.13 -13.95
N ALA A 29 -7.55 -12.89 -13.94
CA ALA A 29 -6.57 -13.80 -14.55
C ALA A 29 -6.51 -15.17 -13.85
N ILE A 30 -6.50 -15.18 -12.51
CA ILE A 30 -6.52 -16.41 -11.71
C ILE A 30 -7.83 -17.17 -11.93
N LEU A 31 -8.97 -16.46 -11.98
CA LEU A 31 -10.26 -17.08 -12.25
C LEU A 31 -10.29 -17.76 -13.62
N GLY A 32 -9.77 -17.10 -14.66
CA GLY A 32 -9.67 -17.69 -16.00
C GLY A 32 -8.82 -18.96 -16.03
N GLU A 33 -7.70 -18.98 -15.31
CA GLU A 33 -6.84 -20.16 -15.17
C GLU A 33 -7.53 -21.29 -14.37
N MET A 34 -8.31 -20.96 -13.34
CA MET A 34 -9.07 -21.94 -12.56
C MET A 34 -10.24 -22.54 -13.35
N GLU A 35 -10.91 -21.73 -14.19
CA GLU A 35 -11.97 -22.17 -15.08
C GLU A 35 -11.41 -23.06 -16.21
N SER A 36 -10.23 -22.75 -16.75
CA SER A 36 -9.58 -23.56 -17.78
C SER A 36 -8.98 -24.87 -17.25
N ASN A 37 -8.40 -24.86 -16.04
CA ASN A 37 -7.70 -26.02 -15.46
C ASN A 37 -8.62 -26.92 -14.62
N GLY A 38 -9.92 -26.62 -14.58
CA GLY A 38 -10.97 -27.54 -14.13
C GLY A 38 -10.77 -28.12 -12.74
N ARG A 39 -10.96 -27.32 -11.67
CA ARG A 39 -11.21 -27.70 -10.25
C ARG A 39 -10.38 -28.84 -9.61
N LYS A 40 -9.33 -29.38 -10.23
CA LYS A 40 -8.69 -30.63 -9.77
C LYS A 40 -7.32 -30.51 -9.15
N GLU A 41 -6.70 -29.34 -9.15
CA GLU A 41 -5.45 -29.15 -8.41
C GLU A 41 -5.59 -28.03 -7.39
N GLY A 42 -5.44 -28.41 -6.12
CA GLY A 42 -5.43 -27.49 -5.00
C GLY A 42 -4.34 -26.44 -5.19
N ILE A 43 -4.72 -25.17 -5.03
CA ILE A 43 -3.90 -24.01 -5.35
C ILE A 43 -2.68 -23.98 -4.43
N SER A 44 -1.57 -24.55 -4.89
CA SER A 44 -0.27 -24.41 -4.25
C SER A 44 0.75 -24.00 -5.30
N LYS A 45 0.81 -22.67 -5.49
CA LYS A 45 1.91 -21.83 -6.03
C LYS A 45 1.66 -21.23 -7.43
N PRO A 46 2.29 -20.07 -7.74
CA PRO A 46 3.04 -19.15 -6.89
C PRO A 46 2.44 -17.72 -6.92
N ILE A 47 2.10 -17.20 -5.75
CA ILE A 47 1.92 -15.75 -5.55
C ILE A 47 3.20 -14.97 -5.95
N ASN A 48 4.35 -15.65 -5.98
CA ASN A 48 5.68 -15.08 -6.19
C ASN A 48 5.99 -14.66 -7.64
N ASP A 49 5.49 -15.35 -8.67
CA ASP A 49 5.89 -15.03 -10.07
C ASP A 49 5.29 -13.70 -10.58
N PHE A 50 4.19 -13.25 -9.98
CA PHE A 50 3.57 -11.94 -10.25
C PHE A 50 3.89 -10.87 -9.18
N ILE A 51 4.68 -11.21 -8.15
CA ILE A 51 5.35 -10.21 -7.33
C ILE A 51 6.59 -9.70 -8.07
N GLY A 52 7.32 -10.58 -8.78
CA GLY A 52 8.46 -10.20 -9.61
C GLY A 52 8.12 -9.37 -10.85
N LYS A 53 6.96 -9.62 -11.50
CA LYS A 53 6.50 -8.84 -12.67
C LYS A 53 5.81 -7.50 -12.32
N ARG A 54 5.78 -7.10 -11.04
CA ARG A 54 5.42 -5.74 -10.63
C ARG A 54 6.65 -4.82 -10.61
N GLU A 55 7.51 -4.93 -11.62
CA GLU A 55 8.46 -3.87 -11.93
C GLU A 55 7.66 -2.69 -12.51
N GLY A 56 7.32 -1.71 -11.66
CA GLY A 56 7.09 -0.35 -12.14
C GLY A 56 5.96 0.45 -11.53
N TYR A 57 4.99 -0.14 -10.81
CA TYR A 57 3.81 0.63 -10.34
C TYR A 57 3.29 0.32 -8.94
N GLN A 58 4.00 -0.47 -8.13
CA GLN A 58 3.57 -0.75 -6.75
C GLN A 58 4.70 -0.60 -5.74
N LEU A 59 5.09 0.66 -5.49
CA LEU A 59 5.56 1.13 -4.18
C LEU A 59 5.05 2.56 -3.87
N SER A 60 4.54 3.32 -4.85
CA SER A 60 4.11 4.72 -4.69
C SER A 60 2.81 4.95 -3.91
N PHE A 61 2.15 3.91 -3.39
CA PHE A 61 0.97 4.07 -2.51
C PHE A 61 1.31 3.89 -1.02
N PHE A 62 2.50 3.37 -0.70
CA PHE A 62 3.07 3.34 0.65
C PHE A 62 4.39 4.11 0.78
N GLN A 63 4.92 4.65 -0.32
CA GLN A 63 5.97 5.67 -0.34
C GLN A 63 5.35 7.02 -0.71
N LEU A 64 4.56 7.57 0.21
CA LEU A 64 4.52 9.02 0.36
C LEU A 64 5.55 9.37 1.42
N ASP A 65 6.84 9.15 1.13
CA ASP A 65 7.88 9.94 1.78
C ASP A 65 7.77 11.33 1.15
N ASP A 66 6.74 12.08 1.56
CA ASP A 66 6.69 13.52 1.32
C ASP A 66 8.04 14.04 1.84
N PRO A 67 8.91 14.60 0.98
CA PRO A 67 10.28 14.94 1.36
C PRO A 67 10.32 15.84 2.61
N ILE A 68 9.27 16.64 2.80
CA ILE A 68 9.05 17.46 3.99
C ILE A 68 8.81 16.60 5.23
N LEU A 69 7.94 15.58 5.14
CA LEU A 69 7.67 14.66 6.25
C LEU A 69 8.87 13.76 6.58
N SER A 70 9.64 13.34 5.57
CA SER A 70 10.89 12.61 5.80
C SER A 70 11.89 13.49 6.54
N GLN A 71 12.05 14.73 6.12
CA GLN A 71 12.94 15.68 6.78
C GLN A 71 12.55 15.91 8.24
N VAL A 72 11.25 16.12 8.52
CA VAL A 72 10.75 16.30 9.90
C VAL A 72 10.94 15.04 10.73
N ARG A 73 10.67 13.86 10.16
CA ARG A 73 10.88 12.57 10.84
C ARG A 73 12.33 12.40 11.26
N ASP A 74 13.26 12.66 10.36
CA ASP A 74 14.68 12.50 10.61
C ASP A 74 15.18 13.53 11.64
N GLU A 75 14.63 14.75 11.62
CA GLU A 75 14.94 15.80 12.59
C GLU A 75 14.47 15.45 14.01
N ILE A 76 13.27 14.83 14.13
CA ILE A 76 12.74 14.34 15.41
C ILE A 76 13.53 13.14 15.94
N LEU A 77 13.91 12.20 15.06
CA LEU A 77 14.64 10.99 15.45
C LEU A 77 16.03 11.29 16.02
N ASN A 78 16.69 12.33 15.49
CA ASN A 78 18.01 12.74 15.94
C ASN A 78 17.98 13.71 17.13
N LEU A 79 16.79 14.06 17.62
CA LEU A 79 16.64 15.02 18.71
C LEU A 79 16.87 14.34 20.07
N ASP A 80 17.87 14.81 20.82
CA ASP A 80 18.10 14.35 22.19
C ASP A 80 17.24 15.13 23.18
N VAL A 81 16.02 14.63 23.42
CA VAL A 81 15.03 15.25 24.30
C VAL A 81 15.53 15.42 25.74
N ASN A 82 16.46 14.58 26.21
CA ASN A 82 16.91 14.58 27.60
C ASN A 82 17.91 15.69 27.92
N ASN A 83 18.57 16.25 26.89
CA ASN A 83 19.62 17.25 27.03
C ASN A 83 19.24 18.62 26.46
N LEU A 84 17.98 18.82 26.05
CA LEU A 84 17.51 20.12 25.57
C LEU A 84 17.15 21.05 26.71
N THR A 85 17.56 22.31 26.58
CA THR A 85 16.98 23.37 27.39
C THR A 85 15.55 23.68 26.94
N PRO A 86 14.67 24.17 27.83
CA PRO A 86 13.31 24.53 27.46
C PRO A 86 13.21 25.51 26.29
N LEU A 87 14.19 26.41 26.15
CA LEU A 87 14.26 27.37 25.05
C LEU A 87 14.61 26.69 23.72
N GLU A 88 15.56 25.75 23.72
CA GLU A 88 15.95 25.01 22.52
C GLU A 88 14.83 24.08 22.03
N ALA A 89 14.13 23.42 22.95
CA ALA A 89 12.96 22.61 22.61
C ALA A 89 11.88 23.47 21.92
N LEU A 90 11.61 24.67 22.45
CA LEU A 90 10.65 25.60 21.86
C LEU A 90 11.08 26.07 20.46
N ASN A 91 12.36 26.35 20.28
CA ASN A 91 12.91 26.74 18.98
C ASN A 91 12.82 25.60 17.95
N LYS A 92 13.18 24.37 18.33
CA LYS A 92 13.09 23.19 17.47
C LYS A 92 11.64 22.88 17.04
N LEU A 93 10.69 23.01 17.96
CA LEU A 93 9.26 22.89 17.63
C LEU A 93 8.78 23.96 16.63
N ASN A 94 9.31 25.19 16.74
CA ASN A 94 8.97 26.26 15.81
C ASN A 94 9.56 26.03 14.41
N GLU A 95 10.77 25.47 14.32
CA GLU A 95 11.40 25.07 13.05
C GLU A 95 10.58 23.99 12.34
N ILE A 96 10.25 22.90 13.04
CA ILE A 96 9.39 21.82 12.51
C ILE A 96 8.05 22.37 12.03
N LYS A 97 7.44 23.28 12.80
CA LYS A 97 6.17 23.92 12.43
C LYS A 97 6.26 24.78 11.16
N LYS A 98 7.39 25.44 10.91
CA LYS A 98 7.60 26.21 9.66
C LYS A 98 7.74 25.28 8.46
N ILE A 99 8.52 24.20 8.61
CA ILE A 99 8.75 23.20 7.58
C ILE A 99 7.43 22.57 7.13
N VAL A 100 6.56 22.18 8.07
CA VAL A 100 5.24 21.60 7.77
C VAL A 100 4.26 22.61 7.16
N LYS A 101 4.39 23.90 7.48
CA LYS A 101 3.45 24.94 7.02
C LYS A 101 3.79 25.51 5.62
N GLY A 102 4.96 25.19 5.07
CA GLY A 102 5.34 25.57 3.70
C GLY A 102 5.36 27.08 3.44
N LYS A 103 5.73 27.89 4.44
CA LYS A 103 5.86 29.35 4.33
C LYS A 103 7.31 29.80 4.52
#